data_AF-A0AAV0P869-F1
#
_entry.id   AF-A0AAV0P869-F1
#
_cell.length_a   1.000
_cell.length_b   1.000
_cell.length_c   1.000
_cell.angle_alpha   90.00
_cell.angle_beta   90.00
_cell.angle_gamma   90.00
#
_symmetry.space_group_name_H-M   'P 1'
#
loop_
_entity.id
_entity.type
_entity.pdbx_description
1 polymer ?
#
loop_
_entity_poly.entity_id
_entity_poly.type
_entity_poly.pdbx_seq_one_letter_code
_entity_poly.pdbx_strand_id
1 'polypeptide(L)'
;VVCQNVIRTFRAACDTPGKSRVVIPPGEFLAGSMVFVGPCKGPVLFQIIGNMKAVDDPSAYAEDFWMSFEDVDGLTVCGTGTIDGQGQNMWPYNNCGKSGGTCSPFPANIKFNRVKNTIVRQLTSMNPMGFHIGIVLSDNVRAKNLHLIAPADSPNTDGIHISQSNLVKVTRSTIETGDDCVAAIQGCTEVAIKKVTCGPGHGISVGSLGKYPDEKDVRGITVKNCTLKNTDNGIRIKTYAGSPPSQASRMVFEDIVMEDVKHPIIIDQHYGPKSGGFLQPSQVRISDVQFNNIRGTTVSNVAIELDCSEKVPCEGIRFDNVDLKYSGESKKPFVTTCSNAKVSFQGVQFPPPCPCSK
;
A
#
# COMPACT_ATOMS: atom_id res chain seq x y z
N VAL A 1 7.25 -29.73 6.72
CA VAL A 1 7.44 -28.27 6.52
C VAL A 1 8.78 -28.04 5.81
N VAL A 2 8.76 -27.42 4.64
CA VAL A 2 9.90 -27.36 3.69
C VAL A 2 10.98 -26.32 4.07
N CYS A 3 10.70 -25.48 5.06
CA CYS A 3 11.42 -24.23 5.35
C CYS A 3 12.93 -24.37 5.59
N GLN A 4 13.36 -25.37 6.36
CA GLN A 4 14.77 -25.47 6.78
C GLN A 4 15.73 -25.73 5.62
N ASN A 5 15.30 -26.43 4.57
CA ASN A 5 16.15 -26.70 3.41
C ASN A 5 16.32 -25.44 2.55
N VAL A 6 15.24 -24.67 2.38
CA VAL A 6 15.27 -23.44 1.59
C VAL A 6 16.13 -22.38 2.27
N ILE A 7 15.99 -22.21 3.59
CA ILE A 7 16.80 -21.26 4.38
C ILE A 7 18.30 -21.61 4.29
N ARG A 8 18.67 -22.88 4.48
CA ARG A 8 20.07 -23.33 4.34
C ARG A 8 20.60 -23.11 2.92
N THR A 9 19.79 -23.37 1.90
CA THR A 9 20.16 -23.15 0.50
C THR A 9 20.39 -21.66 0.22
N PHE A 10 19.52 -20.79 0.73
CA PHE A 10 19.70 -19.35 0.64
C PHE A 10 20.98 -18.90 1.33
N ARG A 11 21.26 -19.39 2.55
CA ARG A 11 22.48 -19.03 3.27
C ARG A 11 23.74 -19.40 2.48
N ALA A 12 23.79 -20.62 1.93
CA ALA A 12 24.90 -21.05 1.07
C ALA A 12 25.06 -20.16 -0.18
N ALA A 13 23.95 -19.81 -0.84
CA ALA A 13 23.95 -18.90 -1.98
C ALA A 13 24.42 -17.48 -1.61
N CYS A 14 23.99 -16.98 -0.45
CA CYS A 14 24.34 -15.67 0.10
C CYS A 14 25.84 -15.59 0.49
N ASP A 15 26.41 -16.68 1.00
CA ASP A 15 27.83 -16.79 1.37
C ASP A 15 28.77 -17.05 0.18
N THR A 16 28.22 -17.26 -1.02
CA THR A 16 28.97 -17.49 -2.25
C THR A 16 29.37 -16.15 -2.90
N PRO A 17 30.67 -15.88 -3.13
CA PRO A 17 31.10 -14.70 -3.88
C PRO A 17 30.54 -14.69 -5.30
N GLY A 18 30.15 -13.52 -5.78
CA GLY A 18 29.59 -13.37 -7.13
C GLY A 18 28.09 -13.66 -7.21
N LYS A 19 27.61 -14.03 -8.40
CA LYS A 19 26.17 -14.24 -8.63
C LYS A 19 25.77 -15.65 -8.21
N SER A 20 24.75 -15.77 -7.37
CA SER A 20 24.19 -17.05 -6.95
C SER A 20 22.69 -17.15 -7.24
N ARG A 21 22.17 -18.38 -7.24
CA ARG A 21 20.76 -18.65 -7.53
C ARG A 21 20.21 -19.71 -6.58
N VAL A 22 19.06 -19.42 -5.99
CA VAL A 22 18.21 -20.35 -5.23
C VAL A 22 16.97 -20.62 -6.07
N VAL A 23 16.57 -21.88 -6.19
CA VAL A 23 15.38 -22.27 -6.97
C VAL A 23 14.44 -23.07 -6.08
N ILE A 24 13.19 -22.62 -5.96
CA ILE A 24 12.07 -23.45 -5.52
C ILE A 24 11.56 -24.16 -6.78
N PRO A 25 11.79 -25.48 -6.91
CA PRO A 25 11.45 -26.21 -8.13
C PRO A 25 9.93 -26.29 -8.31
N PRO A 26 9.45 -26.75 -9.49
CA PRO A 26 8.04 -27.09 -9.67
C PRO A 26 7.56 -28.08 -8.60
N GLY A 27 6.35 -27.88 -8.10
CA GLY A 27 5.74 -28.72 -7.06
C GLY A 27 4.85 -27.91 -6.11
N GLU A 28 4.23 -28.59 -5.16
CA GLU A 28 3.50 -27.97 -4.05
C GLU A 28 4.30 -28.15 -2.75
N PHE A 29 4.48 -27.05 -2.01
CA PHE A 29 5.30 -27.01 -0.81
C PHE A 29 4.56 -26.33 0.32
N LEU A 30 4.38 -27.04 1.43
CA LEU A 30 3.88 -26.46 2.68
C LEU A 30 5.05 -25.83 3.46
N ALA A 31 4.92 -24.54 3.77
CA ALA A 31 5.93 -23.73 4.42
C ALA A 31 5.36 -22.96 5.62
N GLY A 32 6.04 -23.04 6.77
CA GLY A 32 5.89 -22.08 7.85
C GLY A 32 6.88 -20.91 7.68
N SER A 33 7.23 -20.24 8.78
CA SER A 33 8.12 -19.08 8.75
C SER A 33 9.49 -19.38 8.11
N MET A 34 9.94 -18.45 7.25
CA MET A 34 11.24 -18.45 6.59
C MET A 34 11.82 -17.05 6.62
N VAL A 35 13.02 -16.93 7.20
CA VAL A 35 13.78 -15.67 7.24
C VAL A 35 15.10 -15.88 6.52
N PHE A 36 15.31 -15.10 5.46
CA PHE A 36 16.48 -15.13 4.59
C PHE A 36 17.37 -13.94 4.89
N VAL A 37 18.43 -14.16 5.67
CA VAL A 37 19.24 -13.10 6.28
C VAL A 37 20.58 -12.92 5.57
N GLY A 38 20.89 -11.67 5.21
CA GLY A 38 22.18 -11.20 4.71
C GLY A 38 23.18 -10.86 5.84
N PRO A 39 24.19 -10.02 5.58
CA PRO A 39 24.59 -9.53 4.26
C PRO A 39 25.10 -10.69 3.37
N CYS A 40 24.92 -10.55 2.06
CA CYS A 40 25.42 -11.52 1.07
C CYS A 40 26.72 -11.04 0.42
N LYS A 41 27.59 -11.98 0.02
CA LYS A 41 28.86 -11.69 -0.66
C LYS A 41 28.71 -11.35 -2.14
N GLY A 42 27.49 -11.40 -2.66
CA GLY A 42 27.15 -10.99 -4.02
C GLY A 42 25.65 -11.11 -4.29
N PRO A 43 25.20 -10.74 -5.50
CA PRO A 43 23.78 -10.73 -5.86
C PRO A 43 23.16 -12.13 -5.84
N VAL A 44 21.95 -12.23 -5.28
CA VAL A 44 21.21 -13.49 -5.17
C VAL A 44 19.95 -13.43 -6.03
N LEU A 45 19.78 -14.41 -6.92
CA LEU A 45 18.53 -14.66 -7.63
C LEU A 45 17.72 -15.74 -6.88
N PHE A 46 16.60 -15.36 -6.28
CA PHE A 46 15.65 -16.27 -5.64
C PHE A 46 14.48 -16.54 -6.60
N GLN A 47 14.44 -17.76 -7.17
CA GLN A 47 13.50 -18.13 -8.21
C GLN A 47 12.43 -19.09 -7.68
N ILE A 48 11.16 -18.68 -7.72
CA ILE A 48 10.01 -19.47 -7.25
C ILE A 48 9.25 -20.01 -8.46
N ILE A 49 9.39 -21.31 -8.74
CA ILE A 49 8.70 -21.97 -9.86
C ILE A 49 7.49 -22.78 -9.36
N GLY A 50 7.61 -23.42 -8.19
CA GLY A 50 6.53 -24.15 -7.56
C GLY A 50 5.56 -23.28 -6.75
N ASN A 51 4.53 -23.91 -6.22
CA ASN A 51 3.52 -23.30 -5.37
C ASN A 51 3.90 -23.47 -3.90
N MET A 52 3.99 -22.36 -3.19
CA MET A 52 4.29 -22.32 -1.76
C MET A 52 3.02 -21.96 -1.01
N LYS A 53 2.59 -22.85 -0.11
CA LYS A 53 1.42 -22.67 0.75
C LYS A 53 1.87 -22.42 2.18
N ALA A 54 1.40 -21.35 2.79
CA ALA A 54 1.63 -21.06 4.19
C ALA A 54 0.89 -22.09 5.07
N VAL A 55 1.46 -22.49 6.19
CA VAL A 55 0.72 -23.23 7.23
C VAL A 55 -0.41 -22.34 7.76
N ASP A 56 -1.61 -22.88 7.92
CA ASP A 56 -2.82 -22.17 8.36
C ASP A 56 -2.99 -22.17 9.89
N ASP A 57 -1.88 -22.18 10.62
CA ASP A 57 -1.83 -22.13 12.08
C ASP A 57 -1.08 -20.85 12.51
N PRO A 58 -1.74 -19.88 13.19
CA PRO A 58 -1.10 -18.65 13.63
C PRO A 58 0.09 -18.89 14.56
N SER A 59 0.04 -19.96 15.36
CA SER A 59 1.11 -20.29 16.31
C SER A 59 2.41 -20.74 15.61
N ALA A 60 2.33 -21.04 14.31
CA ALA A 60 3.50 -21.36 13.48
C ALA A 60 4.35 -20.13 13.12
N TYR A 61 3.89 -18.92 13.45
CA TYR A 61 4.54 -17.66 13.09
C TYR A 61 4.87 -16.83 14.34
N ALA A 62 6.16 -16.63 14.57
CA ALA A 62 6.66 -15.71 15.60
C ALA A 62 6.72 -14.26 15.10
N GLU A 63 6.65 -14.05 13.79
CA GLU A 63 6.87 -12.77 13.12
C GLU A 63 5.62 -12.32 12.36
N ASP A 64 5.58 -11.04 12.02
CA ASP A 64 4.52 -10.40 11.24
C ASP A 64 4.51 -10.81 9.75
N PHE A 65 5.39 -11.72 9.33
CA PHE A 65 5.47 -12.30 7.97
C PHE A 65 5.94 -13.75 8.03
N TRP A 66 5.54 -14.56 7.04
CA TRP A 66 6.03 -15.94 6.93
C TRP A 66 7.17 -16.13 5.92
N MET A 67 7.40 -15.18 5.02
CA MET A 67 8.62 -15.09 4.21
C MET A 67 9.26 -13.72 4.38
N SER A 68 10.49 -13.64 4.88
CA SER A 68 11.22 -12.36 5.06
C SER A 68 12.58 -12.43 4.41
N PHE A 69 12.96 -11.38 3.68
CA PHE A 69 14.33 -11.13 3.22
C PHE A 69 14.90 -9.94 3.98
N GLU A 70 16.00 -10.14 4.69
CA GLU A 70 16.56 -9.16 5.63
C GLU A 70 18.02 -8.83 5.31
N ASP A 71 18.33 -7.53 5.29
CA ASP A 71 19.71 -7.02 5.18
C ASP A 71 20.46 -7.51 3.91
N VAL A 72 19.73 -7.70 2.81
CA VAL A 72 20.28 -8.16 1.52
C VAL A 72 20.47 -6.99 0.57
N ASP A 73 21.67 -6.89 -0.02
CA ASP A 73 21.96 -5.99 -1.16
C ASP A 73 22.08 -6.81 -2.45
N GLY A 74 21.33 -6.43 -3.49
CA GLY A 74 21.37 -7.09 -4.79
C GLY A 74 20.51 -8.36 -4.87
N LEU A 75 19.30 -8.32 -4.32
CA LEU A 75 18.34 -9.43 -4.40
C LEU A 75 17.45 -9.33 -5.65
N THR A 76 17.20 -10.44 -6.32
CA THR A 76 16.09 -10.57 -7.27
C THR A 76 15.19 -11.72 -6.86
N VAL A 77 13.91 -11.44 -6.57
CA VAL A 77 12.88 -12.46 -6.34
C VAL A 77 11.95 -12.52 -7.54
N CYS A 78 11.79 -13.70 -8.15
CA CYS A 78 10.93 -13.85 -9.32
C CYS A 78 10.47 -15.29 -9.55
N GLY A 79 9.49 -15.50 -10.43
CA GLY A 79 9.21 -16.82 -11.01
C GLY A 79 7.72 -17.13 -11.13
N THR A 80 7.39 -18.12 -11.94
CA THR A 80 6.02 -18.43 -12.34
C THR A 80 5.18 -19.11 -11.26
N GLY A 81 5.75 -19.36 -10.08
CA GLY A 81 5.06 -20.00 -8.97
C GLY A 81 4.16 -19.05 -8.19
N THR A 82 3.33 -19.64 -7.34
CA THR A 82 2.38 -18.93 -6.48
C THR A 82 2.83 -18.95 -5.02
N ILE A 83 2.67 -17.83 -4.33
CA ILE A 83 2.83 -17.70 -2.88
C ILE A 83 1.42 -17.54 -2.29
N ASP A 84 0.88 -18.62 -1.73
CA ASP A 84 -0.47 -18.71 -1.19
C ASP A 84 -0.42 -18.66 0.34
N GLY A 85 -1.02 -17.63 0.93
CA GLY A 85 -1.04 -17.44 2.38
C GLY A 85 -2.10 -18.24 3.11
N GLN A 86 -3.02 -18.90 2.38
CA GLN A 86 -4.16 -19.64 2.95
C GLN A 86 -4.98 -18.81 3.98
N GLY A 87 -5.12 -17.51 3.73
CA GLY A 87 -5.70 -16.53 4.66
C GLY A 87 -7.16 -16.77 5.03
N GLN A 88 -7.92 -17.51 4.23
CA GLN A 88 -9.35 -17.81 4.49
C GLN A 88 -9.60 -18.40 5.87
N ASN A 89 -8.69 -19.25 6.35
CA ASN A 89 -8.80 -19.90 7.65
C ASN A 89 -8.47 -18.93 8.80
N MET A 90 -7.83 -17.80 8.50
CA MET A 90 -7.30 -16.84 9.47
C MET A 90 -8.17 -15.59 9.59
N TRP A 91 -8.75 -15.11 8.48
CA TRP A 91 -9.54 -13.89 8.44
C TRP A 91 -10.68 -13.78 9.47
N PRO A 92 -11.43 -14.84 9.81
CA PRO A 92 -12.47 -14.76 10.85
C PRO A 92 -11.94 -14.34 12.23
N TYR A 93 -10.65 -14.61 12.50
CA TYR A 93 -9.99 -14.27 13.75
C TYR A 93 -9.38 -12.86 13.75
N ASN A 94 -9.48 -12.11 12.64
CA ASN A 94 -9.00 -10.74 12.58
C ASN A 94 -9.83 -9.84 13.51
N ASN A 95 -9.17 -9.20 14.48
CA ASN A 95 -9.76 -8.23 15.39
C ASN A 95 -9.27 -6.79 15.15
N CYS A 96 -8.40 -6.58 14.17
CA CYS A 96 -7.91 -5.28 13.75
C CYS A 96 -9.06 -4.46 13.17
N GLY A 97 -9.41 -3.37 13.84
CA GLY A 97 -10.57 -2.53 13.50
C GLY A 97 -11.83 -2.77 14.34
N LYS A 98 -11.85 -3.79 15.21
CA LYS A 98 -12.91 -3.94 16.24
C LYS A 98 -12.54 -3.14 17.49
N SER A 99 -13.49 -2.38 18.03
CA SER A 99 -13.32 -1.36 19.06
C SER A 99 -12.43 -1.78 20.25
N GLY A 100 -11.37 -0.98 20.53
CA GLY A 100 -10.76 -0.89 21.87
C GLY A 100 -9.69 -1.92 22.26
N GLY A 101 -9.26 -2.83 21.38
CA GLY A 101 -8.22 -3.83 21.66
C GLY A 101 -6.88 -3.60 20.95
N THR A 102 -5.81 -4.18 21.48
CA THR A 102 -4.52 -4.35 20.78
C THR A 102 -4.70 -5.34 19.62
N CYS A 103 -4.64 -4.83 18.39
CA CYS A 103 -4.60 -5.63 17.16
C CYS A 103 -3.24 -6.31 17.06
N SER A 104 -3.23 -7.64 16.93
CA SER A 104 -2.03 -8.40 16.53
C SER A 104 -2.12 -8.61 15.02
N PRO A 105 -1.23 -8.00 14.21
CA PRO A 105 -1.29 -8.15 12.77
C PRO A 105 -1.06 -9.61 12.39
N PHE A 106 -1.82 -10.10 11.40
CA PHE A 106 -1.58 -11.43 10.86
C PHE A 106 -0.31 -11.48 10.00
N PRO A 107 0.34 -12.66 9.92
CA PRO A 107 1.53 -12.84 9.09
C PRO A 107 1.24 -12.52 7.62
N ALA A 108 1.89 -11.48 7.12
CA ALA A 108 1.87 -11.14 5.71
C ALA A 108 2.70 -12.12 4.87
N ASN A 109 2.47 -12.16 3.56
CA ASN A 109 3.09 -13.15 2.69
C ASN A 109 4.61 -12.95 2.54
N ILE A 110 5.05 -11.75 2.16
CA ILE A 110 6.49 -11.48 1.92
C ILE A 110 6.92 -10.15 2.52
N LYS A 111 8.02 -10.13 3.26
CA LYS A 111 8.71 -8.92 3.75
C LYS A 111 10.02 -8.72 3.03
N PHE A 112 10.30 -7.48 2.67
CA PHE A 112 11.60 -6.98 2.29
C PHE A 112 12.03 -5.95 3.32
N ASN A 113 12.94 -6.34 4.22
CA ASN A 113 13.35 -5.54 5.36
C ASN A 113 14.81 -5.14 5.24
N ARG A 114 15.11 -3.84 5.28
CA ARG A 114 16.48 -3.30 5.15
C ARG A 114 17.21 -3.80 3.89
N VAL A 115 16.48 -4.09 2.81
CA VAL A 115 17.08 -4.54 1.56
C VAL A 115 17.51 -3.36 0.69
N LYS A 116 18.51 -3.59 -0.15
CA LYS A 116 19.02 -2.61 -1.12
C LYS A 116 19.08 -3.20 -2.52
N ASN A 117 18.90 -2.36 -3.53
CA ASN A 117 19.02 -2.73 -4.95
C ASN A 117 18.21 -3.98 -5.33
N THR A 118 16.96 -4.06 -4.84
CA THR A 118 16.14 -5.27 -4.94
C THR A 118 15.15 -5.21 -6.11
N ILE A 119 14.96 -6.34 -6.79
CA ILE A 119 13.94 -6.51 -7.84
C ILE A 119 12.98 -7.63 -7.45
N VAL A 120 11.70 -7.31 -7.39
CA VAL A 120 10.61 -8.29 -7.21
C VAL A 120 9.82 -8.30 -8.51
N ARG A 121 9.76 -9.42 -9.22
CA ARG A 121 9.09 -9.45 -10.53
C ARG A 121 8.43 -10.76 -10.88
N GLN A 122 7.35 -10.70 -11.66
CA GLN A 122 6.68 -11.89 -12.20
C GLN A 122 6.40 -12.88 -11.09
N LEU A 123 5.62 -12.48 -10.08
CA LEU A 123 5.20 -13.34 -8.98
C LEU A 123 3.70 -13.23 -8.84
N THR A 124 3.08 -14.34 -8.43
CA THR A 124 1.70 -14.37 -7.97
C THR A 124 1.67 -14.53 -6.46
N SER A 125 1.00 -13.61 -5.77
CA SER A 125 0.70 -13.73 -4.34
C SER A 125 -0.79 -13.86 -4.16
N MET A 126 -1.22 -14.85 -3.39
CA MET A 126 -2.62 -15.24 -3.27
C MET A 126 -3.00 -15.36 -1.80
N ASN A 127 -4.21 -14.90 -1.45
CA ASN A 127 -4.88 -15.12 -0.16
C ASN A 127 -3.95 -14.97 1.06
N PRO A 128 -3.28 -13.83 1.25
CA PRO A 128 -2.43 -13.61 2.42
C PRO A 128 -3.28 -13.60 3.71
N MET A 129 -2.69 -13.98 4.84
CA MET A 129 -3.35 -13.82 6.14
C MET A 129 -3.42 -12.35 6.56
N GLY A 130 -2.31 -11.62 6.36
CA GLY A 130 -2.22 -10.15 6.42
C GLY A 130 -1.94 -9.56 5.04
N PHE A 131 -0.94 -8.69 4.92
CA PHE A 131 -0.54 -8.08 3.63
C PHE A 131 0.04 -9.08 2.63
N HIS A 132 -0.01 -8.76 1.34
CA HIS A 132 0.74 -9.49 0.32
C HIS A 132 2.24 -9.21 0.41
N ILE A 133 2.65 -7.94 0.36
CA ILE A 133 4.06 -7.54 0.34
C ILE A 133 4.31 -6.35 1.28
N GLY A 134 5.27 -6.50 2.19
CA GLY A 134 5.84 -5.41 2.98
C GLY A 134 7.22 -4.98 2.45
N ILE A 135 7.42 -3.69 2.23
CA ILE A 135 8.73 -3.08 1.89
C ILE A 135 9.08 -2.09 3.00
N VAL A 136 10.05 -2.46 3.85
CA VAL A 136 10.32 -1.79 5.12
C VAL A 136 11.79 -1.42 5.21
N LEU A 137 12.09 -0.18 5.61
CA LEU A 137 13.47 0.30 5.83
C LEU A 137 14.42 0.09 4.65
N SER A 138 13.89 0.06 3.42
CA SER A 138 14.59 -0.42 2.23
C SER A 138 14.93 0.72 1.26
N ASP A 139 15.92 0.49 0.40
CA ASP A 139 16.37 1.47 -0.60
C ASP A 139 16.45 0.86 -2.00
N ASN A 140 15.97 1.59 -3.00
CA ASN A 140 16.01 1.18 -4.41
C ASN A 140 15.37 -0.20 -4.66
N VAL A 141 14.07 -0.32 -4.36
CA VAL A 141 13.27 -1.54 -4.57
C VAL A 141 12.38 -1.38 -5.81
N ARG A 142 12.39 -2.38 -6.70
CA ARG A 142 11.57 -2.41 -7.92
C ARG A 142 10.63 -3.61 -7.91
N ALA A 143 9.37 -3.38 -7.60
CA ALA A 143 8.27 -4.33 -7.73
C ALA A 143 7.61 -4.18 -9.10
N LYS A 144 7.66 -5.20 -9.97
CA LYS A 144 7.12 -5.09 -11.33
C LYS A 144 6.43 -6.35 -11.84
N ASN A 145 5.37 -6.21 -12.63
CA ASN A 145 4.71 -7.37 -13.24
C ASN A 145 4.25 -8.37 -12.17
N LEU A 146 3.61 -7.88 -11.12
CA LEU A 146 3.08 -8.71 -10.03
C LEU A 146 1.59 -8.93 -10.23
N HIS A 147 1.09 -10.06 -9.74
CA HIS A 147 -0.32 -10.37 -9.63
C HIS A 147 -0.64 -10.70 -8.18
N LEU A 148 -1.33 -9.81 -7.49
CA LEU A 148 -1.71 -9.97 -6.08
C LEU A 148 -3.22 -10.14 -6.02
N ILE A 149 -3.70 -11.21 -5.39
CA ILE A 149 -5.11 -11.59 -5.41
C ILE A 149 -5.59 -12.02 -4.03
N ALA A 150 -6.59 -11.33 -3.52
CA ALA A 150 -7.41 -11.74 -2.38
C ALA A 150 -8.86 -11.24 -2.57
N PRO A 151 -9.87 -11.89 -1.96
CA PRO A 151 -11.26 -11.44 -2.00
C PRO A 151 -11.45 -10.02 -1.45
N ALA A 152 -12.46 -9.31 -1.94
CA ALA A 152 -12.77 -7.93 -1.53
C ALA A 152 -13.11 -7.79 -0.04
N ASP A 153 -13.60 -8.86 0.59
CA ASP A 153 -13.98 -8.92 2.01
C ASP A 153 -12.85 -9.46 2.91
N SER A 154 -11.66 -9.71 2.36
CA SER A 154 -10.51 -10.19 3.13
C SER A 154 -9.88 -9.05 3.96
N PRO A 155 -9.85 -9.16 5.30
CA PRO A 155 -9.49 -8.04 6.16
C PRO A 155 -7.98 -7.79 6.20
N ASN A 156 -7.56 -6.54 5.96
CA ASN A 156 -6.17 -6.08 6.04
C ASN A 156 -5.20 -6.82 5.12
N THR A 157 -5.67 -7.14 3.90
CA THR A 157 -4.88 -7.84 2.89
C THR A 157 -4.12 -6.89 1.95
N ASP A 158 -3.59 -5.77 2.45
CA ASP A 158 -2.89 -4.74 1.64
C ASP A 158 -1.99 -5.35 0.55
N GLY A 159 -2.05 -4.83 -0.67
CA GLY A 159 -1.24 -5.32 -1.79
C GLY A 159 0.25 -5.07 -1.55
N ILE A 160 0.66 -3.80 -1.53
CA ILE A 160 2.05 -3.44 -1.25
C ILE A 160 2.09 -2.35 -0.18
N HIS A 161 2.57 -2.72 1.00
CA HIS A 161 2.71 -1.86 2.16
C HIS A 161 4.16 -1.37 2.26
N ILE A 162 4.38 -0.06 2.06
CA ILE A 162 5.71 0.56 1.99
C ILE A 162 5.89 1.45 3.22
N SER A 163 6.96 1.23 3.98
CA SER A 163 7.26 1.98 5.20
C SER A 163 8.76 2.32 5.29
N GLN A 164 9.06 3.56 5.66
CA GLN A 164 10.43 4.06 5.88
C GLN A 164 11.42 3.71 4.77
N SER A 165 10.98 3.75 3.51
CA SER A 165 11.77 3.28 2.37
C SER A 165 11.97 4.39 1.33
N ASN A 166 13.08 4.32 0.60
CA ASN A 166 13.46 5.30 -0.40
C ASN A 166 13.57 4.66 -1.80
N LEU A 167 13.20 5.42 -2.85
CA LEU A 167 13.31 5.00 -4.25
C LEU A 167 12.59 3.67 -4.56
N VAL A 168 11.34 3.54 -4.08
CA VAL A 168 10.51 2.35 -4.35
C VAL A 168 9.69 2.55 -5.62
N LYS A 169 9.74 1.58 -6.54
CA LYS A 169 9.00 1.61 -7.80
C LYS A 169 8.08 0.40 -7.91
N VAL A 170 6.78 0.63 -7.97
CA VAL A 170 5.74 -0.37 -8.24
C VAL A 170 5.24 -0.15 -9.67
N THR A 171 5.37 -1.15 -10.56
CA THR A 171 5.00 -0.97 -11.97
C THR A 171 4.33 -2.16 -12.65
N ARG A 172 3.36 -1.90 -13.54
CA ARG A 172 2.76 -2.95 -14.41
C ARG A 172 2.20 -4.14 -13.63
N SER A 173 1.49 -3.88 -12.54
CA SER A 173 0.96 -4.92 -11.65
C SER A 173 -0.56 -4.85 -11.59
N THR A 174 -1.20 -6.01 -11.36
CA THR A 174 -2.62 -6.12 -11.04
C THR A 174 -2.75 -6.53 -9.58
N ILE A 175 -3.54 -5.79 -8.82
CA ILE A 175 -3.69 -5.95 -7.38
C ILE A 175 -5.17 -5.93 -7.02
N GLU A 176 -5.63 -7.07 -6.52
CA GLU A 176 -6.98 -7.34 -6.04
C GLU A 176 -6.87 -7.73 -4.58
N THR A 177 -7.56 -7.02 -3.70
CA THR A 177 -7.40 -7.14 -2.24
C THR A 177 -8.68 -6.71 -1.53
N GLY A 178 -8.77 -6.95 -0.21
CA GLY A 178 -9.79 -6.35 0.65
C GLY A 178 -9.31 -5.11 1.42
N ASP A 179 -8.09 -4.62 1.20
CA ASP A 179 -7.58 -3.38 1.79
C ASP A 179 -6.79 -2.52 0.77
N ASP A 180 -5.84 -1.69 1.21
CA ASP A 180 -5.10 -0.77 0.34
C ASP A 180 -4.35 -1.53 -0.78
N CYS A 181 -4.55 -1.11 -2.03
CA CYS A 181 -3.82 -1.66 -3.20
C CYS A 181 -2.31 -1.42 -3.06
N VAL A 182 -1.94 -0.16 -2.78
CA VAL A 182 -0.58 0.22 -2.40
C VAL A 182 -0.70 1.29 -1.31
N ALA A 183 0.02 1.12 -0.21
CA ALA A 183 0.08 2.06 0.89
C ALA A 183 1.51 2.58 1.07
N ALA A 184 1.69 3.90 1.09
CA ALA A 184 2.95 4.55 1.47
C ALA A 184 2.78 5.20 2.86
N ILE A 185 3.44 4.64 3.86
CA ILE A 185 3.32 5.04 5.27
C ILE A 185 4.52 5.94 5.65
N GLN A 186 4.66 6.28 6.93
CA GLN A 186 5.73 7.10 7.50
C GLN A 186 7.12 6.85 6.88
N GLY A 187 7.88 7.92 6.71
CA GLY A 187 9.28 7.87 6.26
C GLY A 187 9.50 7.45 4.81
N CYS A 188 8.45 7.32 4.00
CA CYS A 188 8.60 6.98 2.58
C CYS A 188 9.08 8.18 1.76
N THR A 189 10.10 7.96 0.93
CA THR A 189 10.63 8.99 0.02
C THR A 189 10.77 8.48 -1.40
N GLU A 190 10.41 9.31 -2.38
CA GLU A 190 10.59 9.01 -3.81
C GLU A 190 9.95 7.68 -4.24
N VAL A 191 8.67 7.51 -3.93
CA VAL A 191 7.86 6.33 -4.30
C VAL A 191 7.13 6.57 -5.60
N ALA A 192 7.28 5.67 -6.57
CA ALA A 192 6.61 5.75 -7.86
C ALA A 192 5.73 4.51 -8.12
N ILE A 193 4.43 4.74 -8.32
CA ILE A 193 3.43 3.72 -8.64
C ILE A 193 2.94 3.99 -10.07
N LYS A 194 3.26 3.13 -11.03
CA LYS A 194 2.96 3.39 -12.45
C LYS A 194 2.37 2.21 -13.19
N LYS A 195 1.31 2.41 -13.97
CA LYS A 195 0.68 1.32 -14.73
C LYS A 195 0.20 0.19 -13.82
N VAL A 196 -0.44 0.55 -12.70
CA VAL A 196 -1.02 -0.42 -11.77
C VAL A 196 -2.53 -0.43 -11.95
N THR A 197 -3.11 -1.62 -12.00
CA THR A 197 -4.55 -1.84 -11.93
C THR A 197 -4.89 -2.32 -10.53
N CYS A 198 -5.65 -1.52 -9.79
CA CYS A 198 -6.15 -1.84 -8.47
C CYS A 198 -7.63 -2.16 -8.56
N GLY A 199 -8.12 -3.10 -7.77
CA GLY A 199 -9.56 -3.29 -7.63
C GLY A 199 -10.03 -4.72 -7.72
N PRO A 200 -10.76 -5.23 -6.71
CA PRO A 200 -11.32 -4.51 -5.55
C PRO A 200 -10.26 -4.09 -4.50
N GLY A 201 -10.68 -3.36 -3.45
CA GLY A 201 -9.84 -2.92 -2.33
C GLY A 201 -10.06 -1.47 -1.93
N HIS A 202 -9.19 -0.89 -1.10
CA HIS A 202 -9.29 0.47 -0.58
C HIS A 202 -8.57 1.56 -1.41
N GLY A 203 -8.02 1.22 -2.57
CA GLY A 203 -7.36 2.18 -3.46
C GLY A 203 -5.88 2.38 -3.15
N ILE A 204 -5.32 3.51 -3.59
CA ILE A 204 -3.91 3.87 -3.34
C ILE A 204 -3.87 4.90 -2.22
N SER A 205 -3.20 4.55 -1.12
CA SER A 205 -3.19 5.36 0.11
C SER A 205 -1.80 5.92 0.44
N VAL A 206 -1.78 7.16 0.89
CA VAL A 206 -0.68 7.74 1.68
C VAL A 206 -1.15 7.81 3.13
N GLY A 207 -0.44 7.11 4.01
CA GLY A 207 -0.81 6.95 5.42
C GLY A 207 -1.56 5.64 5.74
N SER A 208 -1.97 5.44 6.99
CA SER A 208 -2.13 6.49 8.00
C SER A 208 -0.82 7.07 8.53
N LEU A 209 -0.77 8.39 8.63
CA LEU A 209 0.36 9.16 9.18
C LEU A 209 -0.02 9.78 10.52
N GLY A 210 0.97 10.12 11.33
CA GLY A 210 0.80 10.76 12.63
C GLY A 210 0.37 9.80 13.75
N LYS A 211 0.64 8.49 13.62
CA LYS A 211 0.33 7.50 14.65
C LYS A 211 1.34 7.51 15.80
N TYR A 212 2.62 7.73 15.50
CA TYR A 212 3.71 7.65 16.47
C TYR A 212 4.33 9.03 16.78
N PRO A 213 4.79 9.27 18.03
CA PRO A 213 5.70 10.37 18.31
C PRO A 213 6.98 10.13 17.50
N ASP A 214 7.42 11.11 16.73
CA ASP A 214 8.61 11.05 15.85
C ASP A 214 8.46 10.26 14.54
N GLU A 215 7.24 10.17 14.00
CA GLU A 215 7.08 9.69 12.62
C GLU A 215 7.86 10.55 11.63
N LYS A 216 8.60 9.88 10.75
CA LYS A 216 9.34 10.53 9.67
C LYS A 216 8.41 11.01 8.56
N ASP A 217 8.80 12.12 7.94
CA ASP A 217 8.06 12.72 6.82
C ASP A 217 7.92 11.78 5.62
N VAL A 218 6.84 11.97 4.88
CA VAL A 218 6.60 11.35 3.58
C VAL A 218 6.76 12.40 2.49
N ARG A 219 7.56 12.11 1.46
CA ARG A 219 7.73 13.05 0.34
C ARG A 219 8.04 12.42 -1.00
N GLY A 220 7.59 13.05 -2.08
CA GLY A 220 7.92 12.58 -3.43
C GLY A 220 7.14 11.32 -3.79
N ILE A 221 5.82 11.36 -3.70
CA ILE A 221 4.96 10.26 -4.12
C ILE A 221 4.42 10.55 -5.51
N THR A 222 4.59 9.64 -6.46
CA THR A 222 4.06 9.77 -7.82
C THR A 222 3.23 8.55 -8.17
N VAL A 223 1.93 8.74 -8.38
CA VAL A 223 1.02 7.75 -8.96
C VAL A 223 0.70 8.17 -10.37
N LYS A 224 1.01 7.33 -11.37
CA LYS A 224 0.84 7.71 -12.78
C LYS A 224 0.34 6.57 -13.68
N ASN A 225 -0.62 6.87 -14.56
CA ASN A 225 -1.18 5.88 -15.51
C ASN A 225 -1.78 4.67 -14.81
N CYS A 226 -2.60 4.87 -13.79
CA CYS A 226 -3.20 3.78 -13.02
C CYS A 226 -4.70 3.66 -13.28
N THR A 227 -5.25 2.47 -13.05
CA THR A 227 -6.69 2.21 -13.13
C THR A 227 -7.18 1.66 -11.81
N LEU A 228 -8.23 2.23 -11.24
CA LEU A 228 -8.85 1.76 -10.01
C LEU A 228 -10.28 1.33 -10.32
N LYS A 229 -10.63 0.09 -9.99
CA LYS A 229 -11.92 -0.53 -10.34
C LYS A 229 -12.63 -1.04 -9.10
N ASN A 230 -13.89 -0.67 -8.88
CA ASN A 230 -14.67 -1.19 -7.75
C ASN A 230 -13.94 -1.09 -6.40
N THR A 231 -13.14 -0.04 -6.21
CA THR A 231 -12.42 0.21 -4.96
C THR A 231 -13.23 1.13 -4.06
N ASP A 232 -13.06 1.00 -2.75
CA ASP A 232 -13.67 1.91 -1.78
C ASP A 232 -13.14 3.33 -1.93
N ASN A 233 -11.85 3.49 -2.22
CA ASN A 233 -11.27 4.81 -2.49
C ASN A 233 -10.46 4.77 -3.79
N GLY A 234 -10.30 5.93 -4.41
CA GLY A 234 -9.36 6.11 -5.50
C GLY A 234 -7.98 6.43 -4.94
N ILE A 235 -7.72 7.74 -4.81
CA ILE A 235 -6.55 8.26 -4.10
C ILE A 235 -6.95 8.72 -2.71
N ARG A 236 -6.24 8.24 -1.69
CA ARG A 236 -6.50 8.56 -0.28
C ARG A 236 -5.24 9.07 0.42
N ILE A 237 -5.36 10.15 1.16
CA ILE A 237 -4.34 10.63 2.10
C ILE A 237 -4.99 10.68 3.48
N LYS A 238 -4.47 9.90 4.45
CA LYS A 238 -5.07 9.77 5.78
C LYS A 238 -4.07 10.08 6.88
N THR A 239 -4.42 10.97 7.81
CA THR A 239 -3.60 11.31 8.99
C THR A 239 -4.44 11.23 10.25
N TYR A 240 -3.89 10.69 11.33
CA TYR A 240 -4.61 10.56 12.59
C TYR A 240 -4.99 11.93 13.17
N ALA A 241 -6.22 12.03 13.69
CA ALA A 241 -6.60 13.10 14.60
C ALA A 241 -5.67 13.08 15.84
N GLY A 242 -5.35 14.25 16.38
CA GLY A 242 -4.48 14.41 17.55
C GLY A 242 -3.03 13.99 17.32
N SER A 243 -2.62 13.80 16.07
CA SER A 243 -1.28 13.40 15.70
C SER A 243 -0.21 14.42 16.13
N PRO A 244 1.01 13.96 16.44
CA PRO A 244 2.17 14.83 16.56
C PRO A 244 2.56 15.42 15.18
N PRO A 245 3.36 16.50 15.14
CA PRO A 245 3.78 17.11 13.89
C PRO A 245 4.65 16.17 13.03
N SER A 246 4.33 16.09 11.74
CA SER A 246 5.16 15.53 10.65
C SER A 246 4.70 16.13 9.31
N GLN A 247 5.32 15.76 8.19
CA GLN A 247 4.96 16.30 6.87
C GLN A 247 4.67 15.22 5.82
N ALA A 248 3.67 15.46 4.99
CA ALA A 248 3.44 14.78 3.71
C ALA A 248 3.49 15.81 2.56
N SER A 249 4.44 15.68 1.62
CA SER A 249 4.63 16.69 0.57
C SER A 249 5.11 16.19 -0.79
N ARG A 250 5.02 17.04 -1.82
CA ARG A 250 5.46 16.74 -3.20
C ARG A 250 4.81 15.47 -3.73
N MET A 251 3.48 15.49 -3.84
CA MET A 251 2.69 14.34 -4.27
C MET A 251 2.01 14.65 -5.61
N VAL A 252 2.11 13.72 -6.55
CA VAL A 252 1.54 13.86 -7.89
C VAL A 252 0.73 12.61 -8.22
N PHE A 253 -0.55 12.81 -8.50
CA PHE A 253 -1.49 11.79 -8.94
C PHE A 253 -1.95 12.16 -10.35
N GLU A 254 -1.48 11.43 -11.36
CA GLU A 254 -1.60 11.83 -12.76
C GLU A 254 -2.09 10.69 -13.66
N ASP A 255 -2.94 11.00 -14.64
CA ASP A 255 -3.44 10.02 -15.62
C ASP A 255 -4.10 8.82 -14.94
N ILE A 256 -5.13 9.07 -14.14
CA ILE A 256 -5.82 8.03 -13.36
C ILE A 256 -7.21 7.79 -13.94
N VAL A 257 -7.54 6.53 -14.20
CA VAL A 257 -8.87 6.10 -14.61
C VAL A 257 -9.56 5.41 -13.43
N MET A 258 -10.79 5.83 -13.13
CA MET A 258 -11.61 5.25 -12.07
C MET A 258 -12.85 4.59 -12.66
N GLU A 259 -13.16 3.37 -12.24
CA GLU A 259 -14.34 2.63 -12.68
C GLU A 259 -15.10 2.22 -11.43
N ASP A 260 -16.24 2.87 -11.19
CA ASP A 260 -17.16 2.60 -10.09
C ASP A 260 -16.47 2.63 -8.71
N VAL A 261 -15.54 3.58 -8.56
CA VAL A 261 -14.85 3.85 -7.30
C VAL A 261 -15.80 4.57 -6.34
N LYS A 262 -15.83 4.19 -5.07
CA LYS A 262 -16.76 4.76 -4.10
C LYS A 262 -16.32 6.16 -3.62
N HIS A 263 -15.07 6.35 -3.22
CA HIS A 263 -14.53 7.65 -2.79
C HIS A 263 -13.31 8.04 -3.65
N PRO A 264 -13.52 8.68 -4.83
CA PRO A 264 -12.47 8.92 -5.81
C PRO A 264 -11.22 9.62 -5.26
N ILE A 265 -11.37 10.76 -4.59
CA ILE A 265 -10.26 11.52 -4.03
C ILE A 265 -10.61 11.93 -2.61
N ILE A 266 -9.80 11.52 -1.64
CA ILE A 266 -10.01 11.86 -0.23
C ILE A 266 -8.71 12.29 0.45
N ILE A 267 -8.77 13.39 1.18
CA ILE A 267 -7.80 13.79 2.20
C ILE A 267 -8.55 13.84 3.53
N ASP A 268 -8.19 12.95 4.45
CA ASP A 268 -8.80 12.82 5.78
C ASP A 268 -7.74 13.08 6.86
N GLN A 269 -7.81 14.24 7.52
CA GLN A 269 -6.96 14.57 8.65
C GLN A 269 -7.61 14.28 10.02
N HIS A 270 -8.76 13.62 10.04
CA HIS A 270 -9.49 13.22 11.24
C HIS A 270 -9.55 11.69 11.39
N TYR A 271 -8.61 10.98 10.79
CA TYR A 271 -8.58 9.52 10.80
C TYR A 271 -8.42 8.96 12.22
N GLY A 272 -9.07 7.82 12.49
CA GLY A 272 -8.94 7.09 13.75
C GLY A 272 -10.21 7.09 14.63
N PRO A 273 -10.12 6.53 15.85
CA PRO A 273 -11.26 6.44 16.76
C PRO A 273 -11.75 7.82 17.18
N LYS A 274 -13.06 8.03 17.26
CA LYS A 274 -13.65 9.28 17.76
C LYS A 274 -13.67 9.39 19.30
N SER A 275 -12.77 8.68 19.98
CA SER A 275 -12.63 8.61 21.43
C SER A 275 -11.16 8.42 21.82
N GLY A 276 -10.78 8.76 23.06
CA GLY A 276 -9.37 8.85 23.46
C GLY A 276 -8.69 10.13 22.93
N GLY A 277 -7.36 10.22 23.00
CA GLY A 277 -6.58 11.42 22.60
C GLY A 277 -6.73 11.89 21.14
N PHE A 278 -7.58 11.25 20.34
CA PHE A 278 -7.91 11.53 18.94
C PHE A 278 -8.99 12.62 18.76
N LEU A 279 -9.28 13.41 19.81
CA LEU A 279 -10.23 14.53 19.74
C LEU A 279 -9.58 15.86 19.31
N GLN A 280 -8.26 15.89 19.20
CA GLN A 280 -7.51 17.09 18.83
C GLN A 280 -7.29 17.16 17.31
N PRO A 281 -7.05 18.35 16.74
CA PRO A 281 -6.72 18.48 15.31
C PRO A 281 -5.40 17.78 14.98
N SER A 282 -5.31 17.18 13.79
CA SER A 282 -4.05 16.62 13.27
C SER A 282 -2.99 17.72 13.12
N GLN A 283 -1.73 17.40 13.43
CA GLN A 283 -0.59 18.30 13.23
C GLN A 283 0.28 17.91 12.04
N VAL A 284 -0.10 16.85 11.31
CA VAL A 284 0.59 16.46 10.07
C VAL A 284 0.32 17.52 9.01
N ARG A 285 1.37 18.13 8.46
CA ARG A 285 1.26 19.11 7.37
C ARG A 285 1.15 18.39 6.03
N ILE A 286 0.06 18.62 5.30
CA ILE A 286 -0.11 18.15 3.92
C ILE A 286 0.10 19.33 2.98
N SER A 287 1.04 19.20 2.03
CA SER A 287 1.37 20.31 1.12
C SER A 287 1.86 19.87 -0.26
N ASP A 288 1.69 20.73 -1.27
CA ASP A 288 2.15 20.48 -2.66
C ASP A 288 1.65 19.14 -3.21
N VAL A 289 0.33 19.06 -3.38
CA VAL A 289 -0.38 17.87 -3.87
C VAL A 289 -1.07 18.20 -5.19
N GLN A 290 -0.83 17.40 -6.20
CA GLN A 290 -1.35 17.63 -7.55
C GLN A 290 -2.18 16.44 -8.02
N PHE A 291 -3.38 16.73 -8.49
CA PHE A 291 -4.32 15.78 -9.08
C PHE A 291 -4.56 16.18 -10.53
N ASN A 292 -3.99 15.44 -11.46
CA ASN A 292 -3.89 15.81 -12.87
C ASN A 292 -4.53 14.72 -13.76
N ASN A 293 -5.43 15.09 -14.67
CA ASN A 293 -6.05 14.16 -15.63
C ASN A 293 -6.65 12.91 -14.96
N ILE A 294 -7.59 13.11 -14.04
CA ILE A 294 -8.32 12.04 -13.34
C ILE A 294 -9.71 11.94 -13.94
N ARG A 295 -10.10 10.76 -14.43
CA ARG A 295 -11.37 10.58 -15.12
C ARG A 295 -12.04 9.25 -14.81
N GLY A 296 -13.35 9.16 -15.06
CA GLY A 296 -14.06 7.88 -15.01
C GLY A 296 -15.41 7.95 -14.30
N THR A 297 -15.76 6.94 -13.51
CA THR A 297 -17.05 6.86 -12.79
C THR A 297 -16.89 6.68 -11.28
N THR A 298 -17.91 7.12 -10.54
CA THR A 298 -18.02 6.96 -9.10
C THR A 298 -19.44 6.63 -8.68
N VAL A 299 -19.57 5.76 -7.67
CA VAL A 299 -20.86 5.35 -7.10
C VAL A 299 -21.30 6.23 -5.92
N SER A 300 -20.45 7.15 -5.44
CA SER A 300 -20.79 8.13 -4.39
C SER A 300 -21.07 9.52 -4.96
N ASN A 301 -22.05 10.21 -4.37
CA ASN A 301 -22.35 11.59 -4.74
C ASN A 301 -21.28 12.59 -4.23
N VAL A 302 -20.41 12.20 -3.31
CA VAL A 302 -19.23 12.98 -2.90
C VAL A 302 -18.02 12.40 -3.62
N ALA A 303 -17.53 13.08 -4.66
CA ALA A 303 -16.42 12.60 -5.47
C ALA A 303 -15.05 13.02 -4.91
N ILE A 304 -14.97 14.23 -4.39
CA ILE A 304 -13.75 14.80 -3.82
C ILE A 304 -14.07 15.29 -2.42
N GLU A 305 -13.35 14.78 -1.43
CA GLU A 305 -13.50 15.14 -0.03
C GLU A 305 -12.16 15.56 0.56
N LEU A 306 -12.01 16.85 0.87
CA LEU A 306 -10.83 17.41 1.52
C LEU A 306 -11.18 17.86 2.93
N ASP A 307 -10.99 16.97 3.90
CA ASP A 307 -11.24 17.23 5.32
C ASP A 307 -9.92 17.46 6.05
N CYS A 308 -9.40 18.69 5.91
CA CYS A 308 -8.11 19.08 6.46
C CYS A 308 -8.24 19.66 7.88
N SER A 309 -7.13 19.59 8.61
CA SER A 309 -7.00 20.07 9.98
C SER A 309 -7.20 21.58 10.06
N GLU A 310 -8.02 22.02 11.02
CA GLU A 310 -8.22 23.43 11.36
C GLU A 310 -6.96 24.07 11.97
N LYS A 311 -6.08 23.27 12.58
CA LYS A 311 -4.82 23.73 13.17
C LYS A 311 -3.69 23.81 12.14
N VAL A 312 -3.68 22.89 11.17
CA VAL A 312 -2.69 22.84 10.09
C VAL A 312 -3.40 22.61 8.75
N PRO A 313 -4.00 23.67 8.18
CA PRO A 313 -4.70 23.59 6.90
C PRO A 313 -3.83 22.99 5.79
N CYS A 314 -4.45 22.25 4.85
CA CYS A 314 -3.75 21.76 3.66
C CYS A 314 -3.37 22.92 2.74
N GLU A 315 -2.14 22.92 2.21
CA GLU A 315 -1.64 24.02 1.38
C GLU A 315 -1.14 23.58 0.00
N GLY A 316 -1.50 24.31 -1.05
CA GLY A 316 -1.02 24.03 -2.40
C GLY A 316 -1.59 22.73 -2.98
N ILE A 317 -2.87 22.48 -2.73
CA ILE A 317 -3.62 21.38 -3.35
C ILE A 317 -4.11 21.87 -4.70
N ARG A 318 -3.71 21.20 -5.79
CA ARG A 318 -4.02 21.61 -7.16
C ARG A 318 -4.76 20.51 -7.90
N PHE A 319 -5.84 20.88 -8.56
CA PHE A 319 -6.60 20.01 -9.45
C PHE A 319 -6.52 20.54 -10.89
N ASP A 320 -6.09 19.71 -11.82
CA ASP A 320 -6.04 20.03 -13.25
C ASP A 320 -6.69 18.91 -14.07
N ASN A 321 -7.81 19.19 -14.72
CA ASN A 321 -8.60 18.23 -15.50
C ASN A 321 -9.06 17.01 -14.68
N VAL A 322 -10.11 17.19 -13.87
CA VAL A 322 -10.84 16.10 -13.22
C VAL A 322 -12.22 15.95 -13.85
N ASP A 323 -12.54 14.77 -14.37
CA ASP A 323 -13.79 14.43 -15.05
C ASP A 323 -14.36 13.08 -14.56
N LEU A 324 -15.01 13.10 -13.40
CA LEU A 324 -15.63 11.96 -12.73
C LEU A 324 -17.14 12.00 -12.90
N LYS A 325 -17.73 10.95 -13.46
CA LYS A 325 -19.16 10.82 -13.69
C LYS A 325 -19.83 10.05 -12.57
N TYR A 326 -20.92 10.60 -12.06
CA TYR A 326 -21.72 9.92 -11.05
C TYR A 326 -22.55 8.79 -11.69
N SER A 327 -22.38 7.56 -11.20
CA SER A 327 -23.12 6.35 -11.61
C SER A 327 -23.94 5.73 -10.47
N GLY A 328 -23.98 6.35 -9.29
CA GLY A 328 -24.73 5.85 -8.14
C GLY A 328 -26.22 6.21 -8.14
N GLU A 329 -26.94 5.67 -7.15
CA GLU A 329 -28.41 5.79 -7.04
C GLU A 329 -28.90 7.03 -6.25
N SER A 330 -28.03 7.64 -5.45
CA SER A 330 -28.37 8.77 -4.59
C SER A 330 -28.80 9.98 -5.40
N LYS A 331 -29.95 10.56 -5.07
CA LYS A 331 -30.44 11.81 -5.68
C LYS A 331 -29.78 13.06 -5.09
N LYS A 332 -28.82 12.90 -4.18
CA LYS A 332 -28.09 14.03 -3.60
C LYS A 332 -27.22 14.71 -4.67
N PRO A 333 -26.95 16.01 -4.54
CA PRO A 333 -26.04 16.70 -5.45
C PRO A 333 -24.68 16.02 -5.54
N PHE A 334 -24.11 16.00 -6.75
CA PHE A 334 -22.76 15.54 -7.01
C PHE A 334 -21.77 16.66 -6.68
N VAL A 335 -20.91 16.45 -5.68
CA VAL A 335 -20.19 17.55 -5.01
C VAL A 335 -18.72 17.24 -4.73
N THR A 336 -17.98 18.35 -4.60
CA THR A 336 -16.64 18.45 -3.98
C THR A 336 -16.81 19.14 -2.62
N THR A 337 -16.26 18.57 -1.55
CA THR A 337 -16.26 19.18 -0.21
C THR A 337 -14.85 19.56 0.20
N CYS A 338 -14.70 20.76 0.78
CA CYS A 338 -13.41 21.26 1.27
C CYS A 338 -13.57 21.92 2.64
N SER A 339 -12.77 21.49 3.59
CA SER A 339 -12.62 22.06 4.92
C SER A 339 -11.13 22.34 5.15
N ASN A 340 -10.78 23.57 5.54
CA ASN A 340 -9.41 23.98 5.86
C ASN A 340 -8.37 23.63 4.77
N ALA A 341 -8.73 23.77 3.50
CA ALA A 341 -7.86 23.44 2.37
C ALA A 341 -7.67 24.65 1.44
N LYS A 342 -6.42 25.02 1.18
CA LYS A 342 -6.07 26.02 0.15
C LYS A 342 -5.91 25.30 -1.20
N VAL A 343 -6.99 25.30 -1.96
CA VAL A 343 -7.13 24.59 -3.24
C VAL A 343 -7.13 25.53 -4.43
N SER A 344 -6.58 25.08 -5.55
CA SER A 344 -6.80 25.69 -6.87
C SER A 344 -7.24 24.66 -7.90
N PHE A 345 -8.04 25.13 -8.86
CA PHE A 345 -8.65 24.30 -9.90
C PHE A 345 -8.35 24.90 -11.28
N GLN A 346 -8.01 24.04 -12.24
CA GLN A 346 -7.71 24.40 -13.63
C GLN A 346 -8.31 23.37 -14.59
N GLY A 347 -8.69 23.83 -15.80
CA GLY A 347 -9.22 22.93 -16.83
C GLY A 347 -10.60 22.37 -16.50
N VAL A 348 -10.89 21.15 -16.96
CA VAL A 348 -12.18 20.47 -16.73
C VAL A 348 -12.34 20.14 -15.24
N GLN A 349 -13.51 20.44 -14.67
CA GLN A 349 -13.83 20.15 -13.27
C GLN A 349 -15.24 19.57 -13.16
N PHE A 350 -15.32 18.25 -13.07
CA PHE A 350 -16.51 17.49 -12.77
C PHE A 350 -16.14 16.41 -11.75
N PRO A 351 -16.62 16.45 -10.49
CA PRO A 351 -17.62 17.36 -9.91
C PRO A 351 -17.23 18.86 -9.92
N PRO A 352 -18.20 19.78 -9.72
CA PRO A 352 -17.89 21.20 -9.60
C PRO A 352 -16.87 21.47 -8.47
N PRO A 353 -15.98 22.49 -8.63
CA PRO A 353 -15.05 22.89 -7.59
C PRO A 353 -15.74 23.22 -6.26
N CYS A 354 -14.97 23.17 -5.16
CA CYS A 354 -15.47 23.62 -3.87
C CYS A 354 -15.99 25.06 -3.96
N PRO A 355 -17.11 25.38 -3.29
CA PRO A 355 -17.58 26.76 -3.20
C PRO A 355 -16.44 27.62 -2.64
N CYS A 356 -16.16 28.78 -3.25
CA CYS A 356 -15.18 29.72 -2.70
C CYS A 356 -15.51 29.96 -1.23
N SER A 357 -14.62 29.54 -0.33
CA SER A 357 -14.75 29.82 1.11
C SER A 357 -14.82 31.33 1.27
N LYS A 358 -15.93 31.82 1.82
CA LYS A 358 -16.03 33.19 2.30
C LYS A 358 -15.13 33.41 3.50
#